data_AF-A0A7C6MQ39-F1
#
_entry.id   AF-A0A7C6MQ39-F1
#
_cell.length_a   1.000
_cell.length_b   1.000
_cell.length_c   1.000
_cell.angle_alpha   90.00
_cell.angle_beta   90.00
_cell.angle_gamma   90.00
#
_symmetry.space_group_name_H-M   'P 1'
#
loop_
_entity.id
_entity.type
_entity.pdbx_description
1 polymer ?
#
loop_
_entity_poly.entity_id
_entity_poly.type
_entity_poly.pdbx_seq_one_letter_code
_entity_poly.pdbx_strand_id
1 'polypeptide(L)' 'PIEKWIEDLGELIGYVHLHDNLGDQDAHLSIGQGRLPFDQICYSLERVAPEAIWALEVGAQNLEDSLFWLESHGYFPSR' A
#
# COMPACT_ATOMS: atom_id res chain seq x y z
N PRO A 1 3.47 8.04 13.02
CA PRO A 1 3.52 6.75 12.28
C PRO A 1 2.52 6.78 11.13
N ILE A 2 2.67 5.94 10.11
CA ILE A 2 1.78 5.91 8.95
C ILE A 2 0.32 5.63 9.35
N GLU A 3 0.07 4.78 10.35
CA GLU A 3 -1.29 4.47 10.80
C GLU A 3 -2.00 5.71 11.35
N LYS A 4 -1.29 6.56 12.10
CA LYS A 4 -1.87 7.79 12.64
C LYS A 4 -2.37 8.73 11.54
N TRP A 5 -1.64 8.81 10.42
CA TRP A 5 -2.09 9.60 9.28
C TRP A 5 -3.32 8.99 8.61
N ILE A 6 -3.34 7.66 8.47
CA ILE A 6 -4.49 6.93 7.92
C ILE A 6 -5.74 7.16 8.79
N GLU A 7 -5.60 7.07 10.12
CA GLU A 7 -6.69 7.28 11.06
C GLU A 7 -7.16 8.74 11.14
N ASP A 8 -6.22 9.70 11.19
CA ASP A 8 -6.56 11.12 11.33
C ASP A 8 -7.21 11.68 10.05
N LEU A 9 -6.82 11.19 8.87
CA LEU A 9 -7.41 11.61 7.59
C LEU A 9 -8.67 10.82 7.23
N GLY A 10 -8.71 9.52 7.53
CA GLY A 10 -9.85 8.65 7.28
C GLY A 10 -10.39 8.77 5.86
N GLU A 11 -11.71 9.01 5.75
CA GLU A 11 -12.44 9.15 4.48
C GLU A 11 -11.97 10.32 3.60
N LEU A 12 -11.13 11.23 4.10
CA LEU A 12 -10.52 12.28 3.26
C LEU A 12 -9.44 11.73 2.33
N ILE A 13 -8.98 10.50 2.55
CA ILE A 13 -8.03 9.81 1.67
C ILE A 13 -8.79 9.31 0.44
N GLY A 14 -8.68 10.03 -0.67
CA GLY A 14 -9.26 9.61 -1.96
C GLY A 14 -8.31 8.80 -2.84
N TYR A 15 -7.00 8.92 -2.62
CA TYR A 15 -5.98 8.31 -3.49
C TYR A 15 -4.69 8.07 -2.71
N VAL A 16 -4.05 6.91 -2.90
CA VAL A 16 -2.76 6.58 -2.29
C VAL A 16 -1.80 5.99 -3.33
N HIS A 17 -0.54 6.37 -3.25
CA HIS A 17 0.54 5.74 -4.01
C HIS A 17 1.22 4.71 -3.10
N LEU A 18 1.38 3.49 -3.58
CA LEU A 18 1.94 2.38 -2.84
C LEU A 18 3.24 1.90 -3.49
N HIS A 19 4.30 1.93 -2.70
CA HIS A 19 5.59 1.34 -2.97
C HIS A 19 6.30 1.05 -1.65
N ASP A 20 7.28 0.16 -1.62
CA ASP A 20 8.04 -0.16 -0.41
C ASP A 20 9.42 0.49 -0.42
N ASN A 21 9.98 0.71 0.78
CA ASN A 21 11.25 1.39 1.01
C ASN A 21 12.02 0.72 2.16
N LEU A 22 13.35 0.88 2.17
CA LEU A 22 14.22 0.36 3.24
C LEU A 22 14.37 1.33 4.43
N GLY A 23 13.74 2.50 4.36
CA GLY A 23 13.74 3.54 5.40
C GLY A 23 14.89 4.56 5.27
N ASP A 24 15.61 4.54 4.15
CA ASP A 24 16.74 5.43 3.85
C ASP A 24 16.48 6.34 2.64
N GLN A 25 15.83 5.83 1.60
CA GLN A 25 15.51 6.57 0.39
C GLN A 25 14.14 6.17 -0.17
N ASP A 26 13.64 6.99 -1.09
CA ASP A 26 12.47 6.70 -1.92
C ASP A 26 12.87 5.73 -3.04
N ALA A 27 12.76 4.43 -2.76
CA ALA A 27 13.35 3.34 -3.53
C ALA A 27 12.38 2.67 -4.52
N HIS A 28 11.07 2.88 -4.35
CA HIS A 28 10.02 2.37 -5.24
C HIS A 28 10.08 0.84 -5.43
N LEU A 29 10.38 0.12 -4.33
CA LEU A 29 10.49 -1.34 -4.33
C LEU A 29 9.12 -1.99 -4.45
N SER A 30 9.11 -3.24 -4.90
CA SER A 30 7.91 -4.08 -4.83
C SER A 30 7.37 -4.14 -3.40
N ILE A 31 6.04 -4.19 -3.27
CA ILE A 31 5.41 -4.36 -1.96
C ILE A 31 5.94 -5.64 -1.29
N GLY A 32 6.35 -5.52 -0.02
CA GLY A 32 6.90 -6.63 0.76
C GLY A 32 8.42 -6.86 0.60
N GLN A 33 9.10 -6.06 -0.24
CA GLN A 33 10.56 -6.11 -0.38
C GLN A 33 11.30 -5.05 0.45
N GLY A 34 10.57 -4.18 1.14
CA GLY A 34 11.13 -3.15 2.01
C GLY A 34 10.83 -3.40 3.48
N ARG A 35 10.48 -2.33 4.20
CA ARG A 35 10.28 -2.32 5.65
C ARG A 35 8.93 -1.73 6.06
N LEU A 36 8.13 -1.24 5.12
CA LEU A 36 6.81 -0.74 5.45
C LEU A 36 5.90 -1.91 5.88
N PRO A 37 5.10 -1.75 6.95
CA PRO A 37 4.21 -2.80 7.41
C PRO A 37 2.93 -2.85 6.58
N PHE A 38 3.04 -3.34 5.34
CA PHE A 38 1.96 -3.24 4.35
C PHE A 38 0.65 -3.91 4.77
N ASP A 39 0.67 -5.01 5.52
CA ASP A 39 -0.56 -5.60 6.07
C ASP A 39 -1.33 -4.61 6.95
N GLN A 40 -0.63 -3.91 7.84
CA GLN A 40 -1.25 -2.94 8.75
C GLN A 40 -1.74 -1.71 7.98
N ILE A 41 -1.00 -1.29 6.95
CA ILE A 41 -1.37 -0.18 6.07
C ILE A 41 -2.64 -0.52 5.28
N CYS A 42 -2.65 -1.64 4.55
CA CYS A 42 -3.78 -2.08 3.74
C CYS A 42 -5.02 -2.33 4.59
N TYR A 43 -4.90 -3.06 5.71
CA TYR A 43 -6.00 -3.28 6.65
C TYR A 43 -6.58 -1.96 7.17
N SER A 44 -5.73 -0.98 7.51
CA SER A 44 -6.19 0.31 8.00
C SER A 44 -6.92 1.10 6.91
N LEU A 45 -6.38 1.12 5.68
CA LEU A 45 -6.99 1.80 4.54
C LEU A 45 -8.35 1.20 4.19
N GLU A 46 -8.49 -0.12 4.10
CA GLU A 46 -9.79 -0.78 3.86
C GLU A 46 -10.82 -0.43 4.94
N ARG A 47 -10.37 -0.29 6.19
CA ARG A 47 -11.24 -0.01 7.34
C ARG A 47 -11.71 1.45 7.39
N VAL A 48 -10.83 2.41 7.13
CA VAL A 48 -11.12 3.85 7.37
C VAL A 48 -11.30 4.67 6.10
N ALA A 49 -10.84 4.17 4.96
CA ALA A 49 -10.93 4.82 3.66
C ALA A 49 -11.23 3.79 2.56
N PRO A 50 -12.35 3.04 2.67
CA PRO A 50 -12.67 1.94 1.74
C PRO A 50 -12.82 2.39 0.28
N GLU A 51 -13.13 3.66 0.05
CA GLU A 51 -13.30 4.24 -1.30
C GLU A 51 -12.00 4.80 -1.88
N ALA A 52 -10.88 4.72 -1.15
CA ALA A 52 -9.60 5.22 -1.62
C ALA A 52 -9.10 4.40 -2.82
N ILE A 53 -8.67 5.07 -3.88
CA ILE A 53 -8.03 4.40 -5.01
C ILE A 53 -6.56 4.17 -4.68
N TRP A 54 -6.10 2.93 -4.83
CA TRP A 54 -4.71 2.56 -4.58
C TRP A 54 -3.95 2.43 -5.90
N ALA A 55 -2.87 3.19 -6.05
CA ALA A 55 -1.99 3.14 -7.20
C ALA A 55 -0.66 2.52 -6.83
N LEU A 56 -0.27 1.45 -7.52
CA LEU A 56 1.08 0.90 -7.41
C LEU A 56 2.06 1.87 -8.10
N GLU A 57 2.92 2.50 -7.31
CA GLU A 57 3.97 3.42 -7.76
C GLU A 57 5.31 2.68 -7.79
N VAL A 58 5.37 1.65 -8.63
CA VAL A 58 6.56 0.80 -8.78
C VAL A 58 6.98 0.74 -10.24
N GLY A 59 8.26 0.45 -10.48
CA GLY A 59 8.75 0.18 -11.83
C GLY A 59 8.06 -1.05 -12.44
N ALA A 60 8.00 -1.13 -13.78
CA ALA A 60 7.32 -2.23 -14.49
C ALA A 60 7.85 -3.62 -14.09
N GLN A 61 9.14 -3.72 -13.74
CA GLN A 61 9.78 -4.94 -13.28
C GLN A 61 9.33 -5.40 -11.88
N ASN A 62 8.74 -4.51 -11.08
CA ASN A 62 8.31 -4.74 -9.70
C ASN A 62 6.78 -4.93 -9.58
N LEU A 63 6.06 -4.73 -10.70
CA LEU A 63 4.60 -4.74 -10.72
C LEU A 63 4.03 -6.12 -10.38
N GLU A 64 4.53 -7.18 -11.03
CA GLU A 64 4.03 -8.54 -10.85
C GLU A 64 4.22 -9.03 -9.41
N ASP A 65 5.40 -8.79 -8.83
CA ASP A 65 5.67 -9.12 -7.43
C ASP A 65 4.76 -8.37 -6.46
N SER A 66 4.48 -7.08 -6.73
CA SER A 66 3.59 -6.28 -5.88
C SER A 66 2.14 -6.77 -5.95
N LEU A 67 1.67 -7.13 -7.15
CA LEU A 67 0.34 -7.71 -7.33
C LEU A 67 0.22 -9.07 -6.66
N PHE A 68 1.24 -9.92 -6.80
CA PHE A 68 1.30 -11.22 -6.13
C PHE A 68 1.30 -11.06 -4.61
N TRP A 69 2.03 -10.07 -4.07
CA TRP A 69 2.00 -9.78 -2.65
C TRP A 69 0.59 -9.40 -2.19
N LEU A 70 -0.06 -8.44 -2.85
CA LEU A 70 -1.43 -8.02 -2.50
C LEU A 70 -2.43 -9.18 -2.59
N GLU A 71 -2.34 -10.01 -3.62
CA GLU A 71 -3.19 -11.19 -3.80
C GLU A 71 -2.98 -12.24 -2.69
N SER A 72 -1.73 -12.60 -2.42
CA SER A 72 -1.41 -13.58 -1.40
C SER A 72 -1.78 -13.13 0.03
N HIS A 73 -1.90 -11.83 0.27
CA HIS A 73 -2.29 -11.26 1.56
C HIS A 73 -3.79 -10.86 1.62
N GLY A 74 -4.54 -11.07 0.54
CA GLY A 74 -5.99 -10.89 0.52
C GLY A 74 -6.49 -9.48 0.17
N TYR A 75 -5.61 -8.59 -0.30
CA TYR A 75 -5.93 -7.21 -0.70
C TYR A 75 -6.11 -7.04 -2.21
N PHE A 76 -6.31 -8.12 -2.95
CA PHE A 76 -6.60 -8.02 -4.38
C PHE A 76 -8.04 -7.55 -4.58
N PRO A 77 -8.30 -6.61 -5.51
CA PRO A 77 -9.65 -6.19 -5.82
C PRO A 77 -10.49 -7.40 -6.23
N SER A 78 -11.51 -7.71 -5.44
CA SER A 78 -12.54 -8.67 -5.84
C SER A 78 -13.18 -8.10 -7.10
N ARG A 79 -13.11 -8.82 -8.21
CA ARG A 79 -13.88 -8.48 -9.41
C ARG A 79 -15.38 -8.58 -9.15
#